data_AF-A0A965FVI0-F1
#
_entry.id   AF-A0A965FVI0-F1
#
_cell.length_a   1.000
_cell.length_b   1.000
_cell.length_c   1.000
_cell.angle_alpha   90.00
_cell.angle_beta   90.00
_cell.angle_gamma   90.00
#
_symmetry.space_group_name_H-M   'P 1'
#
loop_
_entity.id
_entity.type
_entity.pdbx_description
1 polymer ?
#
loop_
_entity_poly.entity_id
_entity_poly.type
_entity_poly.pdbx_seq_one_letter_code
_entity_poly.pdbx_strand_id
1 'polypeptide(L)'
;MRNIVKTILHSGLGVLLVCTFAAPVWADAKANYEEKVKVNDQTIGVIAGVINYVCPKLVDPSLGICNPKDPVGTAVAIQKQMGDLEELDELDSDELEEELSDRKILHVDASMQFFDAVEQFKGHFPYREAARKAAAAGDWDEAFLNEEMAWQYLVKCASRGIFAKKMADGE
;
A
#
# COMPACT_ATOMS: atom_id res chain seq x y z
N MET A 1 -10.77 66.59 55.13
CA MET A 1 -12.09 66.02 54.79
C MET A 1 -12.16 65.75 53.30
N ARG A 2 -12.45 64.50 52.90
CA ARG A 2 -12.88 64.02 51.55
C ARG A 2 -11.89 64.24 50.38
N ASN A 3 -11.72 63.33 49.42
CA ASN A 3 -11.93 61.90 49.25
C ASN A 3 -11.44 61.59 47.81
N ILE A 4 -10.74 60.46 47.65
CA ILE A 4 -10.68 59.65 46.41
C ILE A 4 -9.85 60.21 45.24
N VAL A 5 -8.64 59.65 45.05
CA VAL A 5 -8.23 59.09 43.74
C VAL A 5 -7.46 57.80 44.02
N LYS A 6 -7.98 56.72 43.43
CA LYS A 6 -7.45 55.35 43.44
C LYS A 6 -6.20 55.24 42.57
N THR A 7 -5.46 54.14 42.77
CA THR A 7 -4.47 53.55 41.84
C THR A 7 -3.10 54.23 41.98
N ILE A 8 -2.01 53.54 42.29
CA ILE A 8 -1.34 52.57 41.42
C ILE A 8 -0.78 51.40 42.24
N LEU A 9 -1.29 50.22 41.90
CA LEU A 9 -0.84 48.92 42.32
C LEU A 9 0.63 48.75 41.87
N HIS A 10 1.55 48.72 42.84
CA HIS A 10 2.86 48.15 42.66
C HIS A 10 2.71 46.63 42.61
N SER A 11 2.71 46.05 41.41
CA SER A 11 2.81 44.61 41.23
C SER A 11 3.53 44.36 39.91
N GLY A 12 4.75 43.81 40.05
CA GLY A 12 5.73 43.66 38.98
C GLY A 12 5.16 43.02 37.74
N LEU A 13 5.43 43.67 36.61
CA LEU A 13 5.31 43.11 35.28
C LEU A 13 6.38 42.01 35.14
N GLY A 14 6.10 40.84 35.70
CA GLY A 14 6.78 39.62 35.31
C GLY A 14 6.39 39.35 33.88
N VAL A 15 7.24 39.76 32.94
CA VAL A 15 7.19 39.30 31.55
C VAL A 15 7.50 37.81 31.61
N LEU A 16 6.46 37.01 31.82
CA LEU A 16 6.52 35.58 31.58
C LEU A 16 6.59 35.44 30.07
N LEU A 17 7.83 35.39 29.57
CA LEU A 17 8.14 34.99 28.22
C LEU A 17 7.69 33.53 28.10
N VAL A 18 6.43 33.31 27.75
CA VAL A 18 5.95 32.01 27.32
C VAL A 18 6.60 31.78 25.95
N CYS A 19 7.82 31.25 25.97
CA CYS A 19 8.34 30.49 24.85
C CYS A 19 7.43 29.27 24.71
N THR A 20 6.31 29.44 24.03
CA THR A 20 5.61 28.32 23.41
C THR A 20 6.64 27.68 22.48
N PHE A 21 7.18 26.55 22.92
CA PHE A 21 7.83 25.59 22.03
C PHE A 21 6.75 25.09 21.08
N ALA A 22 6.46 25.88 20.04
CA ALA A 22 5.81 25.35 18.86
C ALA A 22 6.73 24.23 18.37
N ALA A 23 6.29 22.98 18.54
CA ALA A 23 6.94 21.87 17.86
C ALA A 23 7.05 22.30 16.39
N PRO A 24 8.24 22.19 15.76
CA PRO A 24 8.35 22.55 14.36
C PRO A 24 7.36 21.69 13.58
N VAL A 25 6.60 22.29 12.66
CA VAL A 25 5.63 21.61 11.78
C VAL A 25 6.25 20.36 11.11
N TRP A 26 7.57 20.36 10.97
CA TRP A 26 8.40 19.28 10.41
C TRP A 26 8.47 18.03 11.30
N ALA A 27 8.35 18.19 12.63
CA ALA A 27 8.28 17.06 13.55
C ALA A 27 6.97 16.29 13.38
N ASP A 28 5.89 16.97 12.99
CA ASP A 28 4.61 16.36 12.66
C ASP A 28 4.69 15.65 11.29
N ALA A 29 5.21 16.34 10.26
CA ALA A 29 5.36 15.78 8.92
C ALA A 29 6.25 14.51 8.88
N LYS A 30 7.37 14.52 9.60
CA LYS A 30 8.24 13.34 9.72
C LYS A 30 7.53 12.18 10.43
N ALA A 31 6.83 12.46 11.54
CA ALA A 31 6.09 11.44 12.27
C ALA A 31 4.98 10.82 11.41
N ASN A 32 4.24 11.64 10.66
CA ASN A 32 3.21 11.19 9.72
C ASN A 32 3.78 10.30 8.62
N TYR A 33 4.92 10.68 8.03
CA TYR A 33 5.66 9.83 7.08
C TYR A 33 6.03 8.48 7.69
N GLU A 34 6.66 8.47 8.87
CA GLU A 34 7.09 7.23 9.53
C GLU A 34 5.92 6.34 9.94
N GLU A 35 4.79 6.92 10.36
CA GLU A 35 3.55 6.19 10.59
C GLU A 35 3.02 5.57 9.30
N LYS A 36 3.01 6.34 8.20
CA LYS A 36 2.52 5.84 6.92
C LYS A 36 3.36 4.71 6.35
N VAL A 37 4.68 4.79 6.49
CA VAL A 37 5.60 3.68 6.14
C VAL A 37 5.19 2.39 6.85
N LYS A 38 4.91 2.45 8.16
CA LYS A 38 4.49 1.28 8.95
C LYS A 38 3.16 0.71 8.44
N VAL A 39 2.18 1.57 8.13
CA VAL A 39 0.89 1.13 7.57
C VAL A 39 1.09 0.44 6.23
N ASN A 40 1.93 0.98 5.36
CA ASN A 40 2.22 0.39 4.05
C ASN A 40 2.92 -0.97 4.20
N ASP A 41 3.91 -1.08 5.09
CA ASP A 41 4.62 -2.34 5.34
C ASP A 41 3.70 -3.42 5.93
N GLN A 42 2.80 -3.06 6.85
CA GLN A 42 1.77 -3.96 7.36
C GLN A 42 0.83 -4.43 6.26
N THR A 43 0.39 -3.51 5.39
CA THR A 43 -0.49 -3.83 4.26
C THR A 43 0.18 -4.81 3.28
N ILE A 44 1.46 -4.60 2.99
CA ILE A 44 2.26 -5.55 2.17
C ILE A 44 2.31 -6.94 2.83
N GLY A 45 2.45 -7.00 4.16
CA GLY A 45 2.39 -8.26 4.91
C GLY A 45 1.06 -8.99 4.76
N VAL A 46 -0.07 -8.26 4.77
CA VAL A 46 -1.40 -8.84 4.53
C VAL A 46 -1.52 -9.36 3.09
N ILE A 47 -1.08 -8.56 2.10
CA ILE A 47 -1.09 -8.96 0.68
C ILE A 47 -0.26 -10.23 0.47
N ALA A 48 0.92 -10.32 1.09
CA ALA A 48 1.76 -11.52 1.08
C ALA A 48 1.02 -12.76 1.62
N GLY A 49 0.26 -12.61 2.72
CA GLY A 49 -0.59 -13.66 3.24
C GLY A 49 -1.67 -14.13 2.26
N VAL A 50 -2.31 -13.18 1.55
CA VAL A 50 -3.30 -13.49 0.51
C VAL A 50 -2.65 -14.25 -0.64
N ILE A 51 -1.49 -13.80 -1.16
CA ILE A 51 -0.77 -14.49 -2.24
C ILE A 51 -0.48 -15.94 -1.87
N ASN A 52 0.05 -16.16 -0.67
CA ASN A 52 0.36 -17.51 -0.18
C ASN A 52 -0.89 -18.39 -0.07
N TYR A 53 -2.04 -17.81 0.27
CA TYR A 53 -3.30 -18.52 0.34
C TYR A 53 -3.87 -18.87 -1.03
N VAL A 54 -3.81 -17.95 -2.00
CA VAL A 54 -4.45 -18.12 -3.31
C VAL A 54 -3.59 -18.90 -4.28
N CYS A 55 -2.26 -18.80 -4.23
CA CYS A 55 -1.38 -19.48 -5.20
C CYS A 55 -1.72 -20.97 -5.43
N PRO A 56 -1.81 -21.83 -4.40
CA PRO A 56 -2.11 -23.25 -4.62
C PRO A 56 -3.53 -23.53 -5.13
N LYS A 57 -4.39 -22.51 -5.18
CA LYS A 57 -5.73 -22.59 -5.79
C LYS A 57 -5.72 -22.11 -7.23
N LEU A 58 -4.88 -21.15 -7.57
CA LEU A 58 -4.86 -20.55 -8.91
C LEU A 58 -4.08 -21.40 -9.92
N VAL A 59 -3.06 -22.15 -9.48
CA VAL A 59 -2.13 -22.85 -10.39
C VAL A 59 -1.87 -24.28 -9.95
N ASP A 60 -1.61 -25.16 -10.91
CA ASP A 60 -1.29 -26.56 -10.64
C ASP A 60 0.01 -26.70 -9.82
N PRO A 61 0.01 -27.48 -8.72
CA PRO A 61 1.18 -27.64 -7.86
C PRO A 61 2.43 -28.20 -8.57
N SER A 62 2.27 -28.93 -9.68
CA SER A 62 3.39 -29.46 -10.47
C SER A 62 4.27 -28.38 -11.10
N LEU A 63 3.78 -27.14 -11.21
CA LEU A 63 4.56 -26.00 -11.68
C LEU A 63 5.65 -25.57 -10.68
N GLY A 64 5.47 -25.85 -9.39
CA GLY A 64 6.46 -25.51 -8.36
C GLY A 64 6.67 -24.00 -8.16
N ILE A 65 5.74 -23.15 -8.60
CA ILE A 65 5.86 -21.67 -8.55
C ILE A 65 5.36 -21.04 -7.26
N CYS A 66 4.60 -21.77 -6.43
CA CYS A 66 4.14 -21.28 -5.14
C CYS A 66 5.24 -21.38 -4.08
N ASN A 67 5.86 -20.25 -3.74
CA ASN A 67 6.88 -20.16 -2.70
C ASN A 67 6.43 -19.23 -1.56
N PRO A 68 6.02 -19.77 -0.40
CA PRO A 68 5.51 -18.96 0.71
C PRO A 68 6.57 -18.04 1.34
N LYS A 69 7.86 -18.31 1.10
CA LYS A 69 8.97 -17.47 1.55
C LYS A 69 9.26 -16.31 0.59
N ASP A 70 8.71 -16.35 -0.61
CA ASP A 70 8.81 -15.29 -1.61
C ASP A 70 7.43 -15.02 -2.25
N PRO A 71 6.52 -14.33 -1.52
CA PRO A 71 5.17 -14.04 -2.00
C PRO A 71 5.19 -13.14 -3.23
N VAL A 72 6.11 -12.16 -3.29
CA VAL A 72 6.23 -11.26 -4.46
C VAL A 72 6.70 -12.04 -5.69
N GLY A 73 7.73 -12.87 -5.55
CA GLY A 73 8.19 -13.76 -6.63
C GLY A 73 7.12 -14.76 -7.06
N THR A 74 6.34 -15.29 -6.12
CA THR A 74 5.18 -16.15 -6.40
C THR A 74 4.14 -15.43 -7.25
N ALA A 75 3.76 -14.21 -6.88
CA ALA A 75 2.78 -13.43 -7.63
C ALA A 75 3.24 -13.13 -9.06
N VAL A 76 4.51 -12.77 -9.24
CA VAL A 76 5.11 -12.55 -10.57
C VAL A 76 5.18 -13.85 -11.37
N ALA A 77 5.48 -14.98 -10.73
CA ALA A 77 5.53 -16.28 -11.40
C ALA A 77 4.14 -16.72 -11.90
N ILE A 78 3.08 -16.47 -11.13
CA ILE A 78 1.70 -16.70 -11.58
C ILE A 78 1.38 -15.84 -12.81
N GLN A 79 1.66 -14.53 -12.79
CA GLN A 79 1.44 -13.67 -13.95
C GLN A 79 2.20 -14.17 -15.19
N LYS A 80 3.47 -14.57 -15.02
CA LYS A 80 4.26 -15.14 -16.12
C LYS A 80 3.70 -16.45 -16.65
N GLN A 81 3.15 -17.27 -15.77
CA GLN A 81 2.47 -18.51 -16.17
C GLN A 81 1.21 -18.21 -16.97
N MET A 82 0.47 -17.16 -16.58
CA MET A 82 -0.72 -16.71 -17.30
C MET A 82 -0.39 -16.11 -18.66
N GLY A 83 0.73 -15.41 -18.82
CA GLY A 83 1.18 -14.79 -20.07
C GLY A 83 0.89 -13.30 -20.16
N ASP A 84 0.83 -12.77 -21.39
CA ASP A 84 0.58 -11.35 -21.64
C ASP A 84 -0.91 -11.02 -21.55
N LEU A 85 -1.27 -9.93 -20.85
CA LEU A 85 -2.67 -9.58 -20.63
C LEU A 85 -3.36 -9.07 -21.90
N GLU A 86 -2.64 -8.36 -22.77
CA GLU A 86 -3.23 -7.85 -24.02
C GLU A 86 -3.62 -9.02 -24.93
N GLU A 87 -2.78 -10.06 -24.99
CA GLU A 87 -3.11 -11.29 -25.72
C GLU A 87 -4.29 -12.04 -25.11
N LEU A 88 -4.37 -12.13 -23.77
CA LEU A 88 -5.48 -12.80 -23.09
C LEU A 88 -6.81 -12.06 -23.23
N ASP A 89 -6.79 -10.72 -23.25
CA ASP A 89 -7.99 -9.88 -23.39
C ASP A 89 -8.59 -9.91 -24.81
N GLU A 90 -7.83 -10.37 -25.82
CA GLU A 90 -8.30 -10.56 -27.19
C GLU A 90 -9.05 -11.88 -27.40
N LEU A 91 -8.85 -12.87 -26.52
CA LEU A 91 -9.48 -14.18 -26.59
C LEU A 91 -10.96 -14.11 -26.17
N ASP A 92 -11.80 -14.93 -26.80
CA ASP A 92 -13.14 -15.15 -26.26
C ASP A 92 -13.09 -16.04 -25.00
N SER A 93 -14.22 -16.20 -24.32
CA SER A 93 -14.26 -16.90 -23.03
C SER A 93 -13.85 -18.37 -23.12
N ASP A 94 -14.19 -19.05 -24.23
CA ASP A 94 -13.89 -20.48 -24.38
C ASP A 94 -12.41 -20.65 -24.73
N GLU A 95 -11.88 -19.80 -25.62
CA GLU A 95 -10.45 -19.76 -25.97
C GLU A 95 -9.57 -19.39 -24.77
N LEU A 96 -10.00 -18.41 -23.96
CA LEU A 96 -9.29 -18.01 -22.74
C LEU A 96 -9.22 -19.15 -21.72
N GLU A 97 -10.33 -19.88 -21.54
CA GLU A 97 -10.37 -21.02 -20.62
C GLU A 97 -9.47 -22.17 -21.10
N GLU A 98 -9.47 -22.48 -22.40
CA GLU A 98 -8.58 -23.47 -23.00
C GLU A 98 -7.11 -23.07 -22.82
N GLU A 99 -6.74 -21.86 -23.24
CA GLU A 99 -5.35 -21.36 -23.19
C GLU A 99 -4.81 -21.34 -21.76
N LEU A 100 -5.60 -20.84 -20.80
CA LEU A 100 -5.16 -20.79 -19.40
C LEU A 100 -5.14 -22.17 -18.75
N SER A 101 -6.05 -23.07 -19.12
CA SER A 101 -6.02 -24.47 -18.65
C SER A 101 -4.77 -25.21 -19.14
N ASP A 102 -4.36 -24.99 -20.40
CA ASP A 102 -3.11 -25.53 -20.96
C ASP A 102 -1.88 -24.97 -20.24
N ARG A 103 -1.96 -23.71 -19.79
CA ARG A 103 -0.99 -23.07 -18.90
C ARG A 103 -1.13 -23.52 -17.44
N LYS A 104 -1.96 -24.52 -17.15
CA LYS A 104 -2.19 -25.10 -15.81
C LYS A 104 -2.69 -24.08 -14.79
N ILE A 105 -3.49 -23.13 -15.24
CA ILE A 105 -4.28 -22.24 -14.40
C ILE A 105 -5.60 -22.95 -14.08
N LEU A 106 -5.97 -22.99 -12.79
CA LEU A 106 -7.10 -23.78 -12.30
C LEU A 106 -8.40 -22.98 -12.17
N HIS A 107 -8.30 -21.68 -11.95
CA HIS A 107 -9.43 -20.78 -11.77
C HIS A 107 -9.22 -19.51 -12.58
N VAL A 108 -9.76 -19.47 -13.81
CA VAL A 108 -9.54 -18.39 -14.79
C VAL A 108 -9.92 -17.03 -14.24
N ASP A 109 -11.17 -16.82 -13.83
CA ASP A 109 -11.67 -15.54 -13.32
C ASP A 109 -10.88 -15.05 -12.10
N ALA A 110 -10.62 -15.95 -11.16
CA ALA A 110 -9.84 -15.66 -9.97
C ALA A 110 -8.40 -15.25 -10.33
N SER A 111 -7.83 -15.89 -11.35
CA SER A 111 -6.47 -15.61 -11.83
C SER A 111 -6.41 -14.27 -12.56
N MET A 112 -7.43 -13.89 -13.34
CA MET A 112 -7.52 -12.57 -13.97
C MET A 112 -7.62 -11.46 -12.92
N GLN A 113 -8.46 -11.63 -11.89
CA GLN A 113 -8.49 -10.69 -10.76
C GLN A 113 -7.17 -10.62 -10.00
N PHE A 114 -6.47 -11.76 -9.86
CA PHE A 114 -5.16 -11.80 -9.25
C PHE A 114 -4.12 -11.08 -10.11
N PHE A 115 -4.14 -11.27 -11.43
CA PHE A 115 -3.26 -10.58 -12.37
C PHE A 115 -3.40 -9.06 -12.21
N ASP A 116 -4.63 -8.56 -12.25
CA ASP A 116 -4.91 -7.14 -12.04
C ASP A 116 -4.42 -6.65 -10.67
N ALA A 117 -4.58 -7.46 -9.61
CA ALA A 117 -4.08 -7.12 -8.28
C ALA A 117 -2.56 -6.93 -8.28
N VAL A 118 -1.83 -7.77 -9.01
CA VAL A 118 -0.37 -7.68 -9.14
C VAL A 118 0.05 -6.44 -9.94
N GLU A 119 -0.69 -6.07 -11.00
CA GLU A 119 -0.45 -4.80 -11.70
C GLU A 119 -0.64 -3.58 -10.79
N GLN A 120 -1.70 -3.58 -9.98
CA GLN A 120 -1.87 -2.53 -8.96
C GLN A 120 -0.73 -2.54 -7.94
N PHE A 121 -0.26 -3.73 -7.53
CA PHE A 121 0.89 -3.82 -6.64
C PHE A 121 2.11 -3.17 -7.29
N LYS A 122 2.47 -3.49 -8.54
CA LYS A 122 3.65 -2.88 -9.21
C LYS A 122 3.63 -1.35 -9.18
N GLY A 123 2.45 -0.74 -9.31
CA GLY A 123 2.28 0.72 -9.27
C GLY A 123 2.73 1.39 -7.97
N HIS A 124 2.86 0.68 -6.85
CA HIS A 124 3.31 1.27 -5.58
C HIS A 124 4.82 1.56 -5.54
N PHE A 125 5.64 0.81 -6.28
CA PHE A 125 7.11 0.87 -6.16
C PHE A 125 7.71 2.25 -6.50
N PRO A 126 7.33 2.91 -7.62
CA PRO A 126 7.88 4.22 -7.96
C PRO A 126 7.59 5.29 -6.89
N TYR A 127 6.39 5.26 -6.31
CA TYR A 127 6.02 6.19 -5.24
C TYR A 127 6.79 5.92 -3.94
N ARG A 128 7.00 4.65 -3.56
CA ARG A 128 7.88 4.34 -2.40
C ARG A 128 9.31 4.80 -2.63
N GLU A 129 9.81 4.69 -3.86
CA GLU A 129 11.15 5.19 -4.19
C GLU A 129 11.23 6.72 -4.10
N ALA A 130 10.25 7.43 -4.64
CA ALA A 130 10.14 8.89 -4.55
C ALA A 130 10.05 9.36 -3.09
N ALA A 131 9.24 8.68 -2.27
CA ALA A 131 9.11 8.99 -0.85
C ALA A 131 10.45 8.87 -0.10
N ARG A 132 11.21 7.79 -0.35
CA ARG A 132 12.54 7.61 0.26
C ARG A 132 13.52 8.71 -0.16
N LYS A 133 13.48 9.15 -1.43
CA LYS A 133 14.32 10.24 -1.94
C LYS A 133 13.98 11.57 -1.26
N ALA A 134 12.70 11.91 -1.14
CA ALA A 134 12.24 13.12 -0.46
C ALA A 134 12.61 13.11 1.03
N ALA A 135 12.40 11.98 1.72
CA ALA A 135 12.79 11.81 3.12
C ALA A 135 14.30 12.00 3.34
N ALA A 136 15.13 11.46 2.43
CA ALA A 136 16.58 11.63 2.48
C ALA A 136 17.02 13.09 2.28
N ALA A 137 16.23 13.89 1.55
CA ALA A 137 16.44 15.33 1.38
C ALA A 137 15.87 16.17 2.55
N GLY A 138 15.17 15.55 3.50
CA GLY A 138 14.48 16.24 4.59
C GLY A 138 13.17 16.91 4.18
N ASP A 139 12.65 16.60 2.99
CA ASP A 139 11.35 17.05 2.50
C ASP A 139 10.26 16.07 2.97
N TRP A 140 9.84 16.25 4.22
CA TRP A 140 8.94 15.31 4.90
C TRP A 140 7.51 15.33 4.36
N ASP A 141 7.03 16.49 3.89
CA ASP A 141 5.69 16.62 3.32
C ASP A 141 5.61 15.86 1.99
N GLU A 142 6.58 16.05 1.10
CA GLU A 142 6.66 15.31 -0.16
C GLU A 142 6.89 13.80 0.09
N ALA A 143 7.70 13.45 1.09
CA ALA A 143 7.89 12.05 1.48
C ALA A 143 6.58 11.40 1.93
N PHE A 144 5.80 12.08 2.76
CA PHE A 144 4.50 11.62 3.21
C PHE A 144 3.52 11.48 2.05
N LEU A 145 3.39 12.50 1.20
CA LEU A 145 2.50 12.47 0.04
C LEU A 145 2.80 11.30 -0.91
N ASN A 146 4.08 11.01 -1.14
CA ASN A 146 4.46 9.85 -1.96
C ASN A 146 4.13 8.52 -1.28
N GLU A 147 4.27 8.38 0.05
CA GLU A 147 3.80 7.16 0.73
C GLU A 147 2.26 7.04 0.77
N GLU A 148 1.54 8.15 0.82
CA GLU A 148 0.08 8.16 0.62
C GLU A 148 -0.30 7.66 -0.79
N MET A 149 0.42 8.10 -1.82
CA MET A 149 0.20 7.62 -3.19
C MET A 149 0.53 6.14 -3.34
N ALA A 150 1.63 5.66 -2.76
CA ALA A 150 1.96 4.25 -2.74
C ALA A 150 0.87 3.42 -2.04
N TRP A 151 0.30 3.93 -0.94
CA TRP A 151 -0.78 3.29 -0.21
C TRP A 151 -2.04 3.09 -1.07
N GLN A 152 -2.40 4.05 -1.93
CA GLN A 152 -3.56 3.91 -2.83
C GLN A 152 -3.43 2.69 -3.75
N TYR A 153 -2.22 2.40 -4.25
CA TYR A 153 -1.97 1.21 -5.06
C TYR A 153 -2.06 -0.08 -4.24
N LEU A 154 -1.57 -0.07 -3.00
CA LEU A 154 -1.72 -1.20 -2.08
C LEU A 154 -3.19 -1.49 -1.74
N VAL A 155 -4.02 -0.46 -1.53
CA VAL A 155 -5.47 -0.62 -1.30
C VAL A 155 -6.16 -1.23 -2.52
N LYS A 156 -5.86 -0.75 -3.73
CA LYS A 156 -6.40 -1.33 -4.97
C LYS A 156 -5.97 -2.79 -5.15
N CYS A 157 -4.69 -3.09 -4.89
CA CYS A 157 -4.16 -4.46 -4.89
C CYS A 157 -4.92 -5.34 -3.89
N ALA A 158 -5.06 -4.91 -2.64
CA ALA A 158 -5.75 -5.68 -1.61
C ALA A 158 -7.23 -5.94 -1.96
N SER A 159 -7.93 -4.94 -2.49
CA SER A 159 -9.32 -5.09 -2.94
C SER A 159 -9.46 -6.18 -4.01
N ARG A 160 -8.65 -6.11 -5.07
CA ARG A 160 -8.66 -7.10 -6.16
C ARG A 160 -8.19 -8.48 -5.70
N GLY A 161 -7.18 -8.54 -4.83
CA GLY A 161 -6.71 -9.78 -4.23
C GLY A 161 -7.77 -10.47 -3.36
N ILE A 162 -8.62 -9.71 -2.67
CA ILE A 162 -9.78 -10.26 -1.93
C ILE A 162 -10.82 -10.84 -2.89
N PHE A 163 -11.09 -10.20 -4.02
CA PHE A 163 -11.99 -10.78 -5.04
C PHE A 163 -11.42 -12.06 -5.64
N ALA A 164 -10.14 -12.08 -6.01
CA ALA A 164 -9.45 -13.28 -6.45
C ALA A 164 -9.56 -14.43 -5.44
N LYS A 165 -9.36 -14.13 -4.14
CA LYS A 165 -9.55 -15.09 -3.06
C LYS A 165 -10.97 -15.65 -3.04
N LYS A 166 -11.99 -14.79 -3.05
CA LYS A 166 -13.40 -15.20 -2.98
C LYS A 166 -13.78 -16.10 -4.15
N MET A 167 -13.39 -15.71 -5.37
CA MET A 167 -13.62 -16.51 -6.56
C MET A 167 -12.92 -17.87 -6.48
N ALA A 168 -11.67 -17.92 -5.98
CA ALA A 168 -10.95 -19.18 -5.76
C ALA A 168 -11.57 -20.05 -4.65
N ASP A 169 -12.34 -19.47 -3.73
CA ASP A 169 -13.10 -20.18 -2.70
C ASP A 169 -14.51 -20.59 -3.19
N GLY A 170 -14.93 -20.15 -4.39
CA GLY A 170 -16.26 -20.40 -4.95
C GLY A 170 -17.39 -19.51 -4.40
N GLU A 171 -17.04 -18.34 -3.84
CA GLU A 171 -17.96 -17.33 -3.27
C GLU A 171 -18.38 -16.22 -4.25
#